data_AF-A0A3N5GA96-F1
#
_entry.id   AF-A0A3N5GA96-F1
#
_cell.length_a   1.000
_cell.length_b   1.000
_cell.length_c   1.000
_cell.angle_alpha   90.00
_cell.angle_beta   90.00
_cell.angle_gamma   90.00
#
_symmetry.space_group_name_H-M   'P 1'
#
loop_
_entity.id
_entity.type
_entity.pdbx_description
1 polymer ?
#
loop_
_entity_poly.entity_id
_entity_poly.type
_entity_poly.pdbx_seq_one_letter_code
_entity_poly.pdbx_strand_id
1 'polypeptide(L)'
;MNKVVRYVTAYFAWIANLVLALWLAYLCKMDFTNIAALFYKQGDWAYLKAVDFIDRAFTIALGLGWLVFMILVEAYFRAGAAKDDLPRRFASVTGPLMLVMFVVDLILFWTQGAGNAGWLRWLVLAAELGIGTALLVSAKTRFTSTSK
;
A
#
# COMPACT_ATOMS: atom_id res chain seq x y z
N MET A 1 -2.90 30.02 -2.30
CA MET A 1 -1.58 29.35 -2.19
C MET A 1 -0.80 29.56 -3.49
N ASN A 2 0.48 29.96 -3.44
CA ASN A 2 1.27 30.21 -4.65
C ASN A 2 1.38 28.94 -5.51
N LYS A 3 1.38 29.08 -6.84
CA LYS A 3 1.44 27.94 -7.79
C LYS A 3 2.57 26.99 -7.43
N VAL A 4 3.76 27.52 -7.11
CA VAL A 4 4.94 26.74 -6.70
C VAL A 4 4.64 25.87 -5.46
N VAL A 5 4.03 26.44 -4.42
CA VAL A 5 3.70 25.71 -3.17
C VAL A 5 2.73 24.56 -3.43
N ARG A 6 1.79 24.71 -4.38
CA ARG A 6 0.83 23.65 -4.76
C ARG A 6 1.50 22.47 -5.46
N TYR A 7 2.46 22.73 -6.34
CA TYR A 7 3.23 21.67 -6.98
C TYR A 7 4.19 21.00 -5.99
N VAL A 8 4.85 21.77 -5.12
CA VAL A 8 5.73 21.22 -4.08
C VAL A 8 4.95 20.28 -3.15
N THR A 9 3.78 20.69 -2.67
CA THR A 9 2.92 19.81 -1.85
C THR A 9 2.44 18.58 -2.60
N ALA A 10 2.16 18.68 -3.90
CA ALA A 10 1.82 17.52 -4.74
C ALA A 10 2.95 16.49 -4.83
N TYR A 11 4.20 16.95 -5.00
CA TYR A 11 5.36 16.07 -5.04
C TYR A 11 5.64 15.43 -3.67
N PHE A 12 5.49 16.17 -2.57
CA PHE A 12 5.60 15.56 -1.23
C PHE A 12 4.54 14.48 -1.00
N ALA A 13 3.29 14.75 -1.39
CA ALA A 13 2.18 13.78 -1.32
C ALA A 13 2.43 12.55 -2.20
N TRP A 14 3.04 12.74 -3.38
CA TRP A 14 3.46 11.67 -4.28
C TRP A 14 4.55 10.81 -3.65
N ILE A 15 5.63 11.42 -3.16
CA ILE A 15 6.75 10.71 -2.50
C ILE A 15 6.22 9.91 -1.31
N ALA A 16 5.34 10.48 -0.48
CA ALA A 16 4.74 9.75 0.63
C ALA A 16 3.99 8.49 0.17
N ASN A 17 3.21 8.57 -0.92
CA ASN A 17 2.55 7.39 -1.49
C ASN A 17 3.53 6.37 -2.09
N LEU A 18 4.65 6.83 -2.67
CA LEU A 18 5.68 5.92 -3.17
C LEU A 18 6.34 5.12 -2.06
N VAL A 19 6.65 5.80 -0.94
CA VAL A 19 7.22 5.15 0.24
C VAL A 19 6.23 4.14 0.83
N LEU A 20 4.95 4.50 0.94
CA LEU A 20 3.90 3.57 1.37
C LEU A 20 3.76 2.38 0.42
N ALA A 21 3.81 2.60 -0.89
CA ALA A 21 3.73 1.53 -1.87
C ALA A 21 4.96 0.60 -1.84
N LEU A 22 6.16 1.15 -1.58
CA LEU A 22 7.36 0.33 -1.33
C LEU A 22 7.22 -0.49 -0.06
N TRP A 23 6.69 0.12 1.01
CA TRP A 23 6.43 -0.56 2.26
C TRP A 23 5.45 -1.72 2.08
N LEU A 24 4.35 -1.49 1.35
CA LEU A 24 3.41 -2.54 0.97
C LEU A 24 4.08 -3.67 0.19
N ALA A 25 4.93 -3.37 -0.80
CA ALA A 25 5.66 -4.38 -1.55
C ALA A 25 6.57 -5.23 -0.65
N TYR A 26 7.22 -4.59 0.33
CA TYR A 26 8.02 -5.29 1.32
C TYR A 26 7.17 -6.23 2.20
N LEU A 27 6.03 -5.77 2.70
CA LEU A 27 5.10 -6.60 3.47
C LEU A 27 4.60 -7.81 2.65
N CYS A 28 4.19 -7.59 1.40
CA CYS A 28 3.78 -8.64 0.48
C CYS A 28 4.86 -9.72 0.30
N LYS A 29 6.14 -9.33 0.19
CA LYS A 29 7.24 -10.28 0.11
C LYS A 29 7.42 -11.06 1.42
N MET A 30 7.30 -10.39 2.57
CA MET A 30 7.39 -11.06 3.86
C MET A 30 6.29 -12.12 4.01
N ASP A 31 5.06 -11.76 3.67
CA ASP A 31 3.92 -12.69 3.65
C ASP A 31 4.13 -13.85 2.71
N PHE A 32 4.55 -13.58 1.48
CA PHE A 32 4.82 -14.63 0.51
C PHE A 32 5.83 -15.64 1.07
N THR A 33 6.90 -15.16 1.72
CA THR A 33 7.93 -16.02 2.33
C THR A 33 7.37 -16.85 3.50
N ASN A 34 6.57 -16.22 4.38
CA ASN A 34 5.99 -16.91 5.53
C ASN A 34 4.96 -17.96 5.11
N ILE A 35 4.11 -17.64 4.14
CA ILE A 35 3.13 -18.57 3.59
C ILE A 35 3.86 -19.74 2.92
N ALA A 36 4.86 -19.44 2.09
CA ALA A 36 5.63 -20.45 1.41
C ALA A 36 6.31 -21.40 2.43
N ALA A 37 6.87 -20.87 3.53
CA ALA A 37 7.42 -21.65 4.65
C ALA A 37 6.45 -22.68 5.26
N LEU A 38 5.14 -22.40 5.27
CA LEU A 38 4.12 -23.33 5.79
C LEU A 38 3.89 -24.54 4.86
N PHE A 39 4.17 -24.39 3.55
CA PHE A 39 3.97 -25.44 2.56
C PHE A 39 5.26 -26.23 2.23
N TYR A 40 6.43 -25.79 2.70
CA TYR A 40 7.69 -26.54 2.53
C TYR A 40 7.83 -27.68 3.53
N LYS A 41 7.69 -28.92 3.07
CA LYS A 41 8.36 -30.07 3.69
C LYS A 41 9.80 -30.14 3.17
N GLN A 42 10.77 -30.11 4.10
CA GLN A 42 12.19 -30.32 3.80
C GLN A 42 12.38 -31.68 3.10
N GLY A 43 12.79 -31.68 1.82
CA GLY A 43 13.20 -32.91 1.13
C GLY A 43 13.05 -32.95 -0.39
N ASP A 44 12.16 -32.14 -0.98
CA ASP A 44 11.88 -32.23 -2.42
C ASP A 44 12.61 -31.15 -3.23
N TRP A 45 13.71 -31.56 -3.88
CA TRP A 45 14.61 -30.67 -4.64
C TRP A 45 13.95 -30.00 -5.85
N ALA A 46 12.97 -30.66 -6.48
CA ALA A 46 12.24 -30.09 -7.62
C ALA A 46 11.32 -28.95 -7.18
N TYR A 47 10.73 -29.06 -5.98
CA TYR A 47 9.83 -28.06 -5.41
C TYR A 47 10.56 -26.79 -4.95
N LEU A 48 11.80 -26.92 -4.46
CA LEU A 48 12.63 -25.78 -4.05
C LEU A 48 12.98 -24.85 -5.23
N LYS A 49 13.29 -25.40 -6.42
CA LYS A 49 13.59 -24.59 -7.61
C LYS A 49 12.39 -23.83 -8.16
N ALA A 50 11.22 -24.47 -8.17
CA ALA A 50 9.98 -23.83 -8.62
C ALA A 50 9.65 -22.60 -7.77
N VAL A 51 9.99 -22.66 -6.49
CA VAL A 51 9.67 -21.63 -5.51
C VAL A 51 10.61 -20.44 -5.60
N ASP A 52 11.90 -20.70 -5.73
CA ASP A 52 12.87 -19.63 -6.01
C ASP A 52 12.49 -18.89 -7.30
N PHE A 53 11.98 -19.59 -8.31
CA PHE A 53 11.48 -18.97 -9.53
C PHE A 53 10.24 -18.11 -9.27
N ILE A 54 9.23 -18.63 -8.57
CA ILE A 54 8.02 -17.87 -8.24
C ILE A 54 8.36 -16.65 -7.37
N ASP A 55 9.27 -16.78 -6.41
CA ASP A 55 9.67 -15.68 -5.53
C ASP A 55 10.33 -14.53 -6.29
N ARG A 56 11.23 -14.87 -7.22
CA ARG A 56 11.86 -13.89 -8.12
C ARG A 56 10.83 -13.25 -9.04
N ALA A 57 9.95 -14.04 -9.65
CA ALA A 57 8.89 -13.55 -10.52
C ALA A 57 7.94 -12.60 -9.76
N PHE A 58 7.58 -12.93 -8.52
CA PHE A 58 6.76 -12.11 -7.65
C PHE A 58 7.45 -10.79 -7.31
N THR A 59 8.74 -10.82 -6.97
CA THR A 59 9.53 -9.61 -6.69
C THR A 59 9.61 -8.69 -7.91
N ILE A 60 9.81 -9.25 -9.11
CA ILE A 60 9.81 -8.49 -10.37
C ILE A 60 8.42 -7.88 -10.62
N ALA A 61 7.35 -8.66 -10.42
CA ALA A 61 5.98 -8.18 -10.60
C ALA A 61 5.65 -7.03 -9.64
N LEU A 62 6.07 -7.11 -8.38
CA LEU A 62 5.92 -6.03 -7.40
C LEU A 62 6.70 -4.77 -7.83
N GLY A 63 7.94 -4.92 -8.28
CA GLY A 63 8.76 -3.81 -8.77
C GLY A 63 8.14 -3.12 -9.98
N LEU A 64 7.62 -3.90 -10.94
CA LEU A 64 6.91 -3.36 -12.12
C LEU A 64 5.60 -2.67 -11.72
N GLY A 65 4.82 -3.28 -10.84
CA GLY A 65 3.59 -2.68 -10.31
C GLY A 65 3.88 -1.34 -9.61
N TRP A 66 4.95 -1.28 -8.84
CA TRP A 66 5.40 -0.06 -8.17
C TRP A 66 5.83 1.03 -9.17
N LEU A 67 6.56 0.69 -10.24
CA LEU A 67 6.92 1.65 -11.30
C LEU A 67 5.69 2.20 -12.03
N VAL A 68 4.72 1.34 -12.36
CA VAL A 68 3.46 1.78 -12.97
C VAL A 68 2.70 2.69 -12.01
N PHE A 69 2.60 2.31 -10.74
CA PHE A 69 1.97 3.13 -9.71
C PHE A 69 2.64 4.51 -9.59
N MET A 70 3.97 4.55 -9.62
CA MET A 70 4.73 5.79 -9.57
C MET A 70 4.31 6.78 -10.66
N ILE A 71 4.29 6.31 -11.91
CA ILE A 71 3.96 7.15 -13.08
C ILE A 71 2.49 7.61 -13.03
N LEU A 72 1.56 6.70 -12.72
CA LEU A 72 0.14 7.00 -12.69
C LEU A 72 -0.23 7.99 -11.59
N VAL A 73 0.29 7.79 -10.38
CA VAL A 73 -0.03 8.65 -9.22
C VAL A 73 0.61 10.03 -9.38
N GLU A 74 1.80 10.13 -9.97
CA GLU A 74 2.43 11.42 -10.25
C GLU A 74 1.55 12.27 -11.17
N ALA A 75 1.15 11.70 -12.31
CA ALA A 75 0.27 12.38 -13.26
C ALA A 75 -1.07 12.77 -12.60
N TYR A 76 -1.61 11.87 -11.77
CA TYR A 76 -2.87 12.11 -11.06
C TYR A 76 -2.77 13.26 -10.05
N PHE A 77 -1.70 13.36 -9.27
CA PHE A 77 -1.48 14.44 -8.30
C PHE A 77 -1.11 15.76 -8.97
N ARG A 78 -0.33 15.73 -10.05
CA ARG A 78 -0.01 16.92 -10.84
C ARG A 78 -1.28 17.55 -11.43
N ALA A 79 -2.20 16.72 -11.93
CA ALA A 79 -3.51 17.18 -12.38
C ALA A 79 -4.40 17.70 -11.22
N GLY A 80 -4.26 17.15 -10.02
CA GLY A 80 -4.91 17.66 -8.80
C GLY A 80 -4.39 19.03 -8.36
N ALA A 81 -3.07 19.23 -8.42
CA ALA A 81 -2.41 20.49 -8.08
C ALA A 81 -2.86 21.64 -8.99
N ALA A 82 -3.15 21.36 -10.26
CA ALA A 82 -3.68 22.36 -11.18
C ALA A 82 -5.12 22.80 -10.80
N LYS A 83 -5.95 21.87 -10.33
CA LYS A 83 -7.39 22.06 -10.06
C LYS A 83 -7.78 22.32 -8.60
N ASP A 84 -6.79 22.44 -7.71
CA ASP A 84 -6.97 22.59 -6.24
C ASP A 84 -7.66 21.42 -5.54
N ASP A 85 -7.65 20.27 -6.21
CA ASP A 85 -8.30 19.04 -5.75
C ASP A 85 -7.28 18.03 -5.18
N LEU A 86 -6.07 18.50 -4.88
CA LEU A 86 -4.97 17.69 -4.37
C LEU A 86 -5.33 16.87 -3.13
N PRO A 87 -5.91 17.43 -2.04
CA PRO A 87 -6.17 16.65 -0.83
C PRO A 87 -7.18 15.52 -1.05
N ARG A 88 -8.18 15.73 -1.93
CA ARG A 88 -9.14 14.69 -2.28
C ARG A 88 -8.49 13.57 -3.08
N ARG A 89 -7.67 13.92 -4.06
CA ARG A 89 -6.93 12.95 -4.88
C ARG A 89 -5.93 12.16 -4.07
N PHE A 90 -5.26 12.82 -3.12
CA PHE A 90 -4.39 12.16 -2.17
C PHE A 90 -5.16 11.15 -1.33
N ALA A 91 -6.31 11.54 -0.76
CA ALA A 91 -7.15 10.64 0.03
C ALA A 91 -7.69 9.46 -0.80
N SER A 92 -8.05 9.67 -2.08
CA SER A 92 -8.55 8.60 -2.94
C SER A 92 -7.49 7.57 -3.35
N VAL A 93 -6.20 7.94 -3.34
CA VAL A 93 -5.09 7.01 -3.63
C VAL A 93 -4.59 6.36 -2.33
N THR A 94 -4.33 7.19 -1.31
CA THR A 94 -3.76 6.75 -0.03
C THR A 94 -4.74 5.88 0.75
N GLY A 95 -6.06 6.16 0.68
CA GLY A 95 -7.08 5.38 1.38
C GLY A 95 -7.08 3.90 0.98
N PRO A 96 -7.30 3.57 -0.31
CA PRO A 96 -7.18 2.19 -0.79
C PRO A 96 -5.82 1.57 -0.51
N LEU A 97 -4.72 2.32 -0.66
CA LEU A 97 -3.37 1.82 -0.37
C LEU A 97 -3.23 1.38 1.09
N MET A 98 -3.71 2.19 2.05
CA MET A 98 -3.73 1.87 3.47
C MET A 98 -4.62 0.68 3.80
N LEU A 99 -5.77 0.53 3.11
CA LEU A 99 -6.63 -0.63 3.30
C LEU A 99 -6.00 -1.92 2.78
N VAL A 100 -5.28 -1.84 1.65
CA VAL A 100 -4.53 -2.99 1.13
C VAL A 100 -3.39 -3.34 2.09
N MET A 101 -2.68 -2.35 2.62
CA MET A 101 -1.67 -2.57 3.68
C MET A 101 -2.28 -3.29 4.89
N PHE A 102 -3.41 -2.82 5.42
CA PHE A 102 -4.11 -3.47 6.52
C PHE A 102 -4.43 -4.95 6.22
N VAL A 103 -4.88 -5.27 5.01
CA VAL A 103 -5.19 -6.67 4.64
C VAL A 103 -3.92 -7.53 4.61
N VAL A 104 -2.83 -7.01 4.05
CA VAL A 104 -1.54 -7.71 4.02
C VAL A 104 -0.99 -7.88 5.45
N ASP A 105 -0.97 -6.83 6.26
CA ASP A 105 -0.54 -6.92 7.66
C ASP A 105 -1.42 -7.85 8.50
N LEU A 106 -2.72 -7.95 8.20
CA LEU A 106 -3.60 -8.93 8.83
C LEU A 106 -3.20 -10.36 8.45
N ILE A 107 -2.87 -10.62 7.17
CA ILE A 107 -2.36 -11.93 6.73
C ILE A 107 -1.04 -12.24 7.46
N LEU A 108 -0.13 -11.27 7.55
CA LEU A 108 1.13 -11.41 8.26
C LEU A 108 0.93 -11.72 9.75
N PHE A 109 -0.01 -11.03 10.38
CA PHE A 109 -0.38 -11.24 11.77
C PHE A 109 -0.88 -12.67 12.01
N TRP A 110 -1.70 -13.20 11.09
CA TRP A 110 -2.18 -14.59 11.17
C TRP A 110 -1.08 -15.61 10.91
N THR A 111 -0.23 -15.40 9.91
CA THR A 111 0.84 -16.35 9.53
C THR A 111 1.96 -16.43 10.58
N GLN A 112 2.23 -15.33 11.30
CA GLN A 112 3.21 -15.31 12.40
C GLN A 112 2.65 -15.80 13.75
N GLY A 113 1.36 -16.12 13.81
CA GLY A 113 0.68 -16.58 15.02
C GLY A 113 0.13 -15.42 15.85
N ALA A 114 -1.18 -15.22 15.80
CA ALA A 114 -1.92 -14.18 16.52
C ALA A 114 -1.67 -14.16 18.04
N GLY A 115 -1.34 -15.32 18.64
CA GLY A 115 -1.05 -15.46 20.07
C GLY A 115 0.34 -14.99 20.50
N ASN A 116 1.29 -14.82 19.57
CA ASN A 116 2.66 -14.38 19.87
C ASN A 116 2.89 -12.89 19.50
N ALA A 117 1.86 -12.24 18.96
CA ALA A 117 1.92 -10.84 18.56
C ALA A 117 1.66 -9.93 19.76
N GLY A 118 2.64 -9.09 20.10
CA GLY A 118 2.50 -8.11 21.18
C GLY A 118 1.34 -7.13 20.95
N TRP A 119 0.78 -6.62 22.05
CA TRP A 119 -0.34 -5.65 22.08
C TRP A 119 -0.18 -4.48 21.08
N LEU A 120 1.04 -4.04 20.81
CA LEU A 120 1.35 -2.97 19.84
C LEU A 120 0.83 -3.26 18.42
N ARG A 121 0.82 -4.53 17.97
CA ARG A 121 0.36 -4.90 16.62
C ARG A 121 -1.14 -4.66 16.43
N TRP A 122 -1.93 -4.85 17.48
CA TRP A 122 -3.37 -4.56 17.44
C TRP A 122 -3.65 -3.07 17.27
N LEU A 123 -2.83 -2.20 17.88
CA LEU A 123 -2.94 -0.76 17.69
C LEU A 123 -2.56 -0.34 16.26
N VAL A 124 -1.53 -0.96 15.67
CA VAL A 124 -1.14 -0.70 14.28
C VAL A 124 -2.26 -1.09 13.32
N LEU A 125 -2.80 -2.31 13.44
CA LEU A 125 -3.92 -2.78 12.61
C LEU A 125 -5.16 -1.88 12.76
N ALA A 126 -5.50 -1.48 13.98
CA ALA A 126 -6.62 -0.57 14.21
C ALA A 126 -6.38 0.83 13.60
N ALA A 127 -5.15 1.35 13.68
CA ALA A 127 -4.77 2.62 13.08
C ALA A 127 -4.82 2.57 11.55
N GLU A 128 -4.32 1.51 10.93
CA GLU A 128 -4.35 1.34 9.47
C GLU A 128 -5.78 1.26 8.94
N LEU A 129 -6.64 0.48 9.59
CA LEU A 129 -8.05 0.38 9.25
C LEU A 129 -8.77 1.73 9.46
N GLY A 130 -8.54 2.38 10.60
CA GLY A 130 -9.18 3.66 10.93
C GLY A 130 -8.76 4.78 9.97
N ILE A 131 -7.47 4.92 9.70
CA ILE A 131 -6.93 5.94 8.80
C ILE A 131 -7.35 5.65 7.35
N GLY A 132 -7.25 4.39 6.91
CA GLY A 132 -7.63 3.97 5.57
C GLY A 132 -9.11 4.24 5.26
N THR A 133 -10.00 3.85 6.19
CA THR A 133 -11.44 4.11 6.06
C THR A 133 -11.75 5.60 6.15
N ALA A 134 -11.16 6.35 7.08
CA ALA A 134 -11.39 7.79 7.21
C ALA A 134 -10.97 8.57 5.95
N LEU A 135 -9.83 8.21 5.34
CA LEU A 135 -9.38 8.82 4.09
C LEU A 135 -10.32 8.49 2.93
N LEU A 136 -10.74 7.23 2.80
CA LEU A 136 -11.65 6.80 1.74
C LEU A 136 -13.03 7.48 1.85
N VAL A 137 -13.58 7.56 3.06
CA VAL A 137 -14.82 8.29 3.33
C VAL A 137 -14.67 9.78 3.04
N SER A 138 -13.57 10.40 3.45
CA SER A 138 -13.27 11.83 3.20
C SER A 138 -13.15 12.15 1.70
N ALA A 139 -12.59 11.23 0.92
CA ALA A 139 -12.53 11.34 -0.53
C ALA A 139 -13.94 11.29 -1.18
N LYS A 140 -14.85 10.53 -0.59
CA LYS A 140 -16.23 10.32 -1.07
C LYS A 140 -17.18 11.44 -0.64
N THR A 141 -17.10 11.94 0.60
CA THR A 141 -17.97 13.01 1.13
C THR A 141 -17.71 14.38 0.50
N ARG A 142 -16.49 14.68 0.03
CA ARG A 142 -16.24 15.90 -0.75
C ARG A 142 -16.86 15.87 -2.16
N PHE A 143 -17.25 14.69 -2.68
CA PHE A 143 -17.94 14.55 -3.97
C PHE A 143 -19.38 15.07 -3.90
N THR A 144 -20.07 14.87 -2.78
CA THR A 144 -21.47 15.30 -2.60
C THR A 144 -21.62 16.77 -2.24
N SER A 145 -20.56 17.42 -1.73
CA SER A 145 -20.61 18.85 -1.38
C SER A 145 -20.39 19.78 -2.57
N THR A 146 -19.85 19.31 -3.70
CA THR A 146 -19.62 20.13 -4.91
C THR A 146 -20.71 19.97 -5.98
N SER A 147 -21.75 19.15 -5.71
CA SER A 147 -22.89 18.97 -6.63
C SER A 147 -24.20 19.63 -6.15
N LYS A 148 -24.10 20.60 -5.22
CA LYS A 148 -25.22 21.46 -4.81
C LYS A 148 -24.92 22.90 -5.17
#